data_AF-A0AAJ0FCB4-F1
#
_entry.id   AF-A0AAJ0FCB4-F1
#
_cell.length_a   1.000
_cell.length_b   1.000
_cell.length_c   1.000
_cell.angle_alpha   90.00
_cell.angle_beta   90.00
_cell.angle_gamma   90.00
#
_symmetry.space_group_name_H-M   'P 1'
#
loop_
_entity.id
_entity.type
_entity.pdbx_description
1 polymer ?
#
loop_
_entity_poly.entity_id
_entity_poly.type
_entity_poly.pdbx_seq_one_letter_code
_entity_poly.pdbx_strand_id
1 'polypeptide(L)'
;MKQEPLPSQLLLRIAMPWDPYYKVESEVATMMLVDRLGIPTPRVFFFDSSARNPLGLECIFMERVGGVRIYELWAYNRRGYDASYISVASQVKDYLSRLWEHSFDLIGNVYYDWDGTRDFFIGPIVCVEILKTTASWIGWSPSCGRPQRRAI
;
A
#
# COMPACT_ATOMS: atom_id res chain seq x y z
N MET A 1 5.49 16.26 3.45
CA MET A 1 4.56 15.82 4.51
C MET A 1 4.44 16.94 5.53
N LYS A 2 3.23 17.37 5.90
CA LYS A 2 3.04 18.37 6.97
C LYS A 2 3.24 17.67 8.32
N GLN A 3 4.08 18.21 9.19
CA GLN A 3 4.30 17.68 10.54
C GLN A 3 3.24 18.27 11.47
N GLU A 4 2.19 17.49 11.75
CA GLU A 4 1.20 17.76 12.80
C GLU A 4 1.58 16.99 14.08
N PRO A 5 1.16 17.45 15.27
CA PRO A 5 1.43 16.72 16.52
C PRO A 5 0.86 15.30 16.48
N LEU A 6 1.63 14.34 17.00
CA LEU A 6 1.22 12.93 17.02
C LEU A 6 -0.05 12.73 17.87
N PRO A 7 -1.01 11.91 17.41
CA PRO A 7 -2.23 11.61 18.17
C PRO A 7 -1.94 10.75 19.41
N SER A 8 -2.88 10.70 20.35
CA SER A 8 -2.79 9.89 21.58
C SER A 8 -2.81 8.37 21.33
N GLN A 9 -3.28 7.94 20.16
CA GLN A 9 -3.34 6.55 19.75
C GLN A 9 -2.85 6.41 18.31
N LEU A 10 -2.01 5.40 18.08
CA LEU A 10 -1.36 5.16 16.80
C LEU A 10 -1.24 3.65 16.55
N LEU A 11 -1.31 3.25 15.29
CA LEU A 11 -1.14 1.87 14.86
C LEU A 11 0.28 1.68 14.33
N LEU A 12 1.02 0.77 14.95
CA LEU A 12 2.33 0.31 14.48
C LEU A 12 2.15 -0.98 13.69
N ARG A 13 2.51 -0.94 12.41
CA ARG A 13 2.61 -2.13 11.57
C ARG A 13 4.07 -2.50 11.40
N ILE A 14 4.40 -3.77 11.63
CA ILE A 14 5.74 -4.32 11.45
C ILE A 14 5.68 -5.28 10.27
N ALA A 15 6.58 -5.10 9.29
CA ALA A 15 6.68 -6.00 8.16
C ALA A 15 7.69 -7.11 8.46
N MET A 16 7.30 -8.35 8.14
CA MET A 16 8.23 -9.47 8.12
C MET A 16 9.26 -9.28 7.00
N PRO A 17 10.54 -9.66 7.21
CA PRO A 17 11.64 -9.40 6.29
C PRO A 17 11.67 -10.35 5.08
N TRP A 18 10.53 -10.56 4.42
CA TRP A 18 10.42 -11.43 3.24
C TRP A 18 10.76 -10.71 1.94
N ASP A 19 10.37 -9.44 1.84
CA ASP A 19 10.69 -8.58 0.71
C ASP A 19 11.15 -7.22 1.24
N PRO A 20 12.40 -7.14 1.72
CA PRO A 20 12.89 -5.96 2.41
C PRO A 20 12.89 -4.74 1.49
N TYR A 21 12.66 -3.57 2.06
CA TYR A 21 12.52 -2.28 1.42
C TYR A 21 11.28 -2.16 0.52
N TYR A 22 11.11 -3.05 -0.44
CA TYR A 22 10.10 -2.93 -1.49
C TYR A 22 8.67 -3.02 -0.98
N LYS A 23 8.41 -3.87 0.02
CA LYS A 23 7.05 -4.07 0.55
C LYS A 23 6.52 -2.83 1.25
N VAL A 24 7.28 -2.28 2.19
CA VAL A 24 6.85 -1.12 2.98
C VAL A 24 6.78 0.13 2.11
N GLU A 25 7.76 0.35 1.23
CA GLU A 25 7.73 1.47 0.27
C GLU A 25 6.49 1.41 -0.61
N SER A 26 6.15 0.23 -1.14
CA SER A 26 5.00 0.10 -2.02
C SER A 26 3.67 0.24 -1.29
N GLU A 27 3.58 -0.28 -0.06
CA GLU A 27 2.40 -0.12 0.78
C GLU A 27 2.12 1.36 1.07
N VAL A 28 3.15 2.11 1.49
CA VAL A 28 3.01 3.55 1.79
C VAL A 28 2.69 4.35 0.53
N ALA A 29 3.38 4.09 -0.58
CA ALA A 29 3.12 4.77 -1.85
C ALA A 29 1.69 4.51 -2.35
N THR A 30 1.20 3.27 -2.23
CA THR A 30 -0.17 2.93 -2.61
C THR A 30 -1.19 3.67 -1.74
N MET A 31 -0.98 3.72 -0.41
CA MET A 31 -1.88 4.47 0.48
C MET A 31 -1.92 5.96 0.11
N MET A 32 -0.76 6.57 -0.17
CA MET A 32 -0.69 7.97 -0.60
C MET A 32 -1.37 8.22 -1.95
N LEU A 33 -1.24 7.30 -2.91
CA LEU A 33 -1.91 7.40 -4.21
C LEU A 33 -3.42 7.32 -4.05
N VAL A 34 -3.90 6.34 -3.28
CA VAL A 34 -5.34 6.14 -3.04
C VAL A 34 -5.96 7.32 -2.28
N ASP A 35 -5.24 7.91 -1.32
CA ASP A 35 -5.64 9.15 -0.65
C ASP A 35 -5.76 10.33 -1.64
N ARG A 36 -4.81 10.45 -2.58
CA ARG A 36 -4.84 11.47 -3.66
C ARG A 36 -6.05 11.29 -4.59
N LEU A 37 -6.56 10.07 -4.75
CA LEU A 37 -7.79 9.76 -5.49
C LEU A 37 -9.08 10.04 -4.67
N GLY A 38 -8.96 10.59 -3.46
CA GLY A 38 -10.08 10.96 -2.61
C GLY A 38 -10.76 9.76 -1.94
N ILE A 39 -10.08 8.63 -1.84
CA ILE A 39 -10.54 7.45 -1.10
C ILE A 39 -9.85 7.49 0.27
N PRO A 40 -10.61 7.39 1.38
CA PRO A 40 -10.04 7.52 2.71
C PRO A 40 -9.09 6.36 3.00
N THR A 41 -7.82 6.67 3.25
CA THR A 41 -6.83 5.71 3.76
C THR A 41 -6.25 6.20 5.09
N PRO A 42 -5.74 5.30 5.94
CA PRO A 42 -5.07 5.70 7.18
C PRO A 42 -3.92 6.66 6.89
N ARG A 43 -3.83 7.78 7.60
CA ARG A 43 -2.70 8.69 7.44
C ARG A 43 -1.40 8.03 7.92
N VAL A 44 -0.37 8.04 7.08
CA VAL A 44 0.99 7.60 7.46
C VAL A 44 1.73 8.78 8.11
N PHE A 45 2.16 8.60 9.37
CA PHE A 45 2.93 9.61 10.09
C PHE A 45 4.44 9.45 9.89
N PHE A 46 4.89 8.20 9.93
CA PHE A 46 6.28 7.83 9.77
C PHE A 46 6.36 6.39 9.28
N PHE A 47 7.38 6.06 8.52
CA PHE A 47 7.71 4.69 8.17
C PHE A 47 9.22 4.56 7.99
N ASP A 48 9.73 3.35 8.15
CA ASP A 48 11.11 3.00 7.85
C ASP A 48 11.16 1.66 7.11
N SER A 49 11.64 1.72 5.88
CA SER A 49 11.81 0.61 4.94
C SER A 49 13.21 -0.01 4.98
N SER A 50 14.14 0.54 5.76
CA SER A 50 15.55 0.11 5.77
C SER A 50 15.86 -1.01 6.77
N ALA A 51 14.94 -1.29 7.70
CA ALA A 51 15.16 -2.10 8.91
C ALA A 51 16.34 -1.66 9.80
N ARG A 52 16.97 -0.49 9.51
CA ARG A 52 18.08 0.08 10.28
C ARG A 52 17.58 1.00 11.40
N ASN A 53 16.58 0.53 12.12
CA ASN A 53 16.02 1.19 13.29
C ASN A 53 16.15 0.29 14.52
N PRO A 54 15.86 0.79 15.74
CA PRO A 54 15.94 0.00 16.97
C PRO A 54 15.06 -1.26 16.99
N LEU A 55 14.03 -1.37 16.14
CA LEU A 55 13.19 -2.57 16.02
C LEU A 55 13.86 -3.64 15.15
N GLY A 56 14.90 -3.30 14.39
CA GLY A 56 15.58 -4.21 13.46
C GLY A 56 14.67 -4.71 12.33
N LEU A 57 13.52 -4.07 12.12
CA LEU A 57 12.46 -4.47 11.21
C LEU A 57 11.85 -3.24 10.56
N GLU A 58 11.29 -3.44 9.39
CA GLU A 58 10.56 -2.39 8.69
C GLU A 58 9.23 -2.11 9.38
N CYS A 59 8.89 -0.83 9.47
CA CYS A 59 7.72 -0.43 10.22
C CYS A 59 6.99 0.77 9.60
N ILE A 60 5.68 0.84 9.86
CA ILE A 60 4.81 1.94 9.48
C ILE A 60 4.06 2.38 10.73
N PHE A 61 4.17 3.67 11.05
CA PHE A 61 3.43 4.35 12.10
C PHE A 61 2.29 5.14 11.42
N MET A 62 1.05 4.72 11.66
CA MET A 62 -0.11 5.25 10.96
C MET A 62 -1.32 5.47 11.85
N GLU A 63 -2.28 6.23 11.35
CA GLU A 63 -3.54 6.52 12.01
C GLU A 63 -4.29 5.24 12.40
N ARG A 64 -4.79 5.22 13.65
CA ARG A 64 -5.73 4.21 14.10
C ARG A 64 -7.13 4.61 13.64
N VAL A 65 -7.58 4.04 12.53
CA VAL A 65 -8.94 4.28 12.01
C VAL A 65 -9.98 3.63 12.93
N GLY A 66 -10.92 4.43 13.42
CA GLY A 66 -12.07 3.94 14.18
C GLY A 66 -13.11 3.31 13.24
N GLY A 67 -13.66 2.17 13.62
CA GLY A 67 -14.71 1.50 12.83
C GLY A 67 -14.98 0.08 13.30
N VAL A 68 -15.93 -0.55 12.61
CA VAL A 68 -16.31 -1.96 12.81
C VAL A 68 -15.98 -2.70 11.52
N ARG A 69 -15.57 -3.97 11.61
CA ARG A 69 -15.24 -4.75 10.43
C ARG A 69 -16.53 -5.08 9.68
N ILE A 70 -16.51 -4.96 8.35
CA ILE A 70 -17.71 -5.12 7.53
C ILE A 70 -18.39 -6.49 7.71
N TYR A 71 -17.60 -7.55 7.94
CA TYR A 71 -18.14 -8.89 8.18
C TYR A 71 -18.93 -8.99 9.50
N GLU A 72 -18.57 -8.19 10.51
CA GLU A 72 -19.26 -8.17 11.81
C GLU A 72 -20.63 -7.52 11.66
N LEU A 73 -20.71 -6.44 10.86
CA LEU A 73 -21.97 -5.81 10.49
C LEU A 73 -22.91 -6.79 9.79
N TRP A 74 -22.38 -7.56 8.83
CA TRP A 74 -23.18 -8.54 8.09
C TRP A 74 -23.57 -9.77 8.93
N ALA A 75 -22.70 -10.22 9.82
CA ALA A 75 -23.01 -11.31 10.74
C ALA A 75 -24.14 -10.94 11.72
N TYR A 76 -24.21 -9.68 12.13
CA TYR A 76 -25.28 -9.14 12.97
C TYR A 76 -26.60 -9.02 12.20
N ASN A 77 -26.54 -8.57 10.94
CA ASN A 77 -27.70 -8.39 10.06
C ASN A 77 -28.13 -9.69 9.34
N ARG A 78 -28.39 -10.76 10.10
CA ARG A 78 -28.87 -12.07 9.59
C ARG A 78 -30.20 -12.05 8.82
N ARG A 79 -30.91 -10.91 8.75
CA ARG A 79 -32.26 -10.79 8.17
C ARG A 79 -32.32 -10.22 6.74
N GLY A 80 -31.18 -10.05 6.07
CA GLY A 80 -31.11 -9.71 4.64
C GLY A 80 -30.55 -8.32 4.35
N TYR A 81 -30.45 -7.99 3.07
CA TYR A 81 -29.91 -6.73 2.54
C TYR A 81 -30.75 -5.53 2.98
N ASP A 82 -30.38 -4.91 4.11
CA ASP A 82 -31.03 -3.70 4.62
C ASP A 82 -30.45 -2.41 3.98
N ALA A 83 -30.98 -1.26 4.36
CA ALA A 83 -30.50 0.03 3.87
C ALA A 83 -29.02 0.30 4.21
N SER A 84 -28.50 -0.25 5.30
CA SER A 84 -27.08 -0.12 5.69
C SER A 84 -26.18 -0.92 4.76
N TYR A 85 -26.63 -2.11 4.33
CA TYR A 85 -25.92 -2.90 3.33
C TYR A 85 -25.83 -2.13 2.00
N ILE A 86 -26.95 -1.57 1.54
CA ILE A 86 -27.00 -0.83 0.28
C ILE A 86 -26.10 0.40 0.32
N SER A 87 -26.05 1.13 1.45
CA SER A 87 -25.20 2.32 1.56
C SER A 87 -23.71 1.97 1.51
N VAL A 88 -23.29 0.90 2.21
CA VAL A 88 -21.90 0.43 2.18
C VAL A 88 -21.54 -0.10 0.79
N ALA A 89 -22.43 -0.87 0.14
CA ALA A 89 -22.21 -1.35 -1.21
C ALA A 89 -22.08 -0.18 -2.22
N SER A 90 -22.90 0.86 -2.08
CA SER A 90 -22.80 2.07 -2.90
C SER A 90 -21.46 2.78 -2.69
N GLN A 91 -21.01 2.91 -1.44
CA GLN A 91 -19.72 3.54 -1.13
C GLN A 91 -18.54 2.74 -1.71
N VAL A 92 -18.57 1.41 -1.59
CA VAL A 92 -17.56 0.53 -2.18
C VAL A 92 -17.55 0.67 -3.70
N LYS A 93 -18.73 0.72 -4.34
CA LYS A 93 -18.85 0.96 -5.78
C LYS A 93 -18.21 2.29 -6.18
N ASP A 94 -18.45 3.36 -5.44
CA ASP A 94 -17.89 4.68 -5.74
C ASP A 94 -16.36 4.67 -5.63
N TYR A 95 -15.81 4.01 -4.60
CA TYR A 95 -14.35 3.86 -4.46
C TYR A 95 -13.74 3.02 -5.56
N LEU A 96 -14.36 1.88 -5.89
CA LEU A 96 -13.89 1.03 -6.98
C LEU A 96 -13.91 1.80 -8.31
N SER A 97 -14.97 2.56 -8.59
CA SER A 97 -15.07 3.34 -9.83
C SER A 97 -13.91 4.32 -9.99
N ARG A 98 -13.55 5.05 -8.92
CA ARG A 98 -12.39 5.96 -8.91
C ARG A 98 -11.06 5.25 -9.11
N LEU A 99 -10.89 4.06 -8.50
CA LEU A 99 -9.69 3.25 -8.73
C LEU A 99 -9.63 2.75 -10.18
N TRP A 100 -10.77 2.35 -10.75
CA TRP A 100 -10.87 1.88 -12.13
C TRP A 100 -10.60 2.97 -13.17
N GLU A 101 -10.97 4.21 -12.89
CA GLU A 101 -10.64 5.37 -13.71
C GLU A 101 -9.12 5.67 -13.74
N HIS A 102 -8.38 5.15 -12.75
CA HIS A 102 -6.93 5.26 -12.66
C HIS A 102 -6.24 3.97 -13.10
N SER A 103 -6.25 3.70 -14.41
CA SER A 103 -5.58 2.55 -15.01
C SER A 103 -4.08 2.80 -15.18
N PHE A 104 -3.27 1.75 -14.98
CA PHE A 104 -1.83 1.79 -15.25
C PHE A 104 -1.51 1.08 -16.57
N ASP A 105 -0.59 1.64 -17.34
CA ASP A 105 -0.07 1.02 -18.58
C ASP A 105 0.88 -0.17 -18.30
N LEU A 106 1.34 -0.30 -17.05
CA LEU A 106 2.32 -1.29 -16.62
C LEU A 106 1.75 -2.13 -15.47
N ILE A 107 2.21 -3.38 -15.38
CA ILE A 107 1.89 -4.29 -14.28
C ILE A 107 3.06 -4.30 -13.30
N GLY A 108 2.78 -4.01 -12.04
CA GLY A 108 3.82 -3.90 -11.02
C GLY A 108 3.30 -3.37 -9.69
N ASN A 109 4.26 -3.01 -8.84
CA ASN A 109 4.01 -2.37 -7.55
C ASN A 109 4.11 -0.85 -7.68
N VAL A 110 3.28 -0.09 -6.98
CA VAL A 110 3.35 1.38 -6.94
C VAL A 110 4.47 1.79 -6.01
N TYR A 111 5.30 2.73 -6.43
CA TYR A 111 6.33 3.36 -5.59
C TYR A 111 6.24 4.88 -5.72
N TYR A 112 6.87 5.59 -4.78
CA TYR A 112 6.96 7.04 -4.80
C TYR A 112 8.42 7.47 -4.89
N ASP A 113 8.72 8.40 -5.78
CA ASP A 113 10.08 8.90 -5.96
C ASP A 113 10.39 9.99 -4.93
N TRP A 114 10.87 9.57 -3.75
CA TRP A 114 11.15 10.46 -2.62
C TRP A 114 12.25 11.51 -2.91
N ASP A 115 13.26 11.14 -3.70
CA ASP A 115 14.46 11.97 -3.94
C ASP A 115 14.39 12.77 -5.25
N GLY A 116 13.61 12.32 -6.23
CA GLY A 116 13.59 12.88 -7.57
C GLY A 116 12.32 13.64 -7.90
N THR A 117 11.51 13.03 -8.75
CA THR A 117 10.33 13.63 -9.41
C THR A 117 9.19 13.95 -8.44
N ARG A 118 9.16 13.33 -7.26
CA ARG A 118 8.04 13.43 -6.28
C ARG A 118 6.70 12.99 -6.86
N ASP A 119 6.77 12.04 -7.80
CA ASP A 119 5.63 11.40 -8.42
C ASP A 119 5.64 9.90 -8.16
N PHE A 120 4.48 9.29 -8.42
CA PHE A 120 4.32 7.85 -8.35
C PHE A 120 4.89 7.20 -9.61
N PHE A 121 5.36 5.97 -9.50
CA PHE A 121 5.77 5.17 -10.66
C PHE A 121 5.51 3.70 -10.40
N ILE A 122 5.35 2.93 -11.48
CA ILE A 122 5.20 1.47 -11.40
C ILE A 122 6.58 0.82 -11.45
N GLY A 123 6.92 0.09 -10.39
CA GLY A 123 8.12 -0.73 -10.29
C GLY A 123 7.84 -2.21 -10.54
N PRO A 124 8.81 -3.10 -10.27
CA PRO A 124 8.68 -4.52 -10.59
C PRO A 124 7.60 -5.22 -9.74
N ILE A 125 7.01 -6.29 -10.28
CA ILE A 125 6.00 -7.14 -9.59
C ILE A 125 6.62 -7.85 -8.38
N VAL A 126 7.86 -8.29 -8.52
CA VAL A 126 8.61 -8.98 -7.47
C VAL A 126 9.94 -8.27 -7.30
N CYS A 127 10.42 -8.12 -6.07
CA CYS A 127 11.77 -7.68 -5.82
C CYS A 127 12.78 -8.51 -6.61
N VAL A 128 13.67 -7.82 -7.32
CA VAL A 128 14.62 -8.45 -8.23
C VAL A 128 15.58 -9.37 -7.48
N GLU A 129 15.78 -9.17 -6.17
CA GLU A 129 16.60 -10.08 -5.34
C GLU A 129 15.94 -11.44 -5.17
N ILE A 130 14.63 -11.52 -4.93
CA ILE A 130 13.87 -12.79 -4.89
C ILE A 130 13.93 -13.49 -6.25
N LEU A 131 13.85 -12.72 -7.34
CA LEU A 131 14.02 -13.28 -8.67
C LEU A 131 15.44 -13.79 -8.90
N LYS A 132 16.49 -13.14 -8.39
CA LYS A 132 17.86 -13.64 -8.50
C LYS A 132 18.07 -14.93 -7.71
N THR A 133 17.50 -15.05 -6.51
CA THR A 133 17.60 -16.28 -5.71
C THR A 133 16.81 -17.44 -6.29
N THR A 134 15.66 -17.19 -6.92
CA THR A 134 14.91 -18.26 -7.62
C THR A 134 15.54 -18.57 -8.99
N ALA A 135 16.05 -17.57 -9.70
CA ALA A 135 16.68 -17.76 -11.00
C ALA A 135 18.00 -18.56 -10.93
N SER A 136 18.74 -18.49 -9.82
CA SER A 136 19.92 -19.34 -9.60
C SER A 136 19.55 -20.83 -9.46
N TRP A 137 18.35 -21.15 -8.97
CA TRP A 137 17.85 -22.53 -8.84
C TRP A 137 17.37 -23.13 -10.17
N ILE A 138 17.00 -22.30 -11.15
CA ILE A 138 16.50 -22.72 -12.47
C ILE A 138 17.46 -22.33 -13.63
N GLY A 139 18.66 -21.85 -13.32
CA GLY A 139 19.67 -21.48 -14.33
C GLY A 139 19.28 -20.32 -15.24
N TRP A 140 18.39 -19.43 -14.77
CA TRP A 140 17.90 -18.28 -15.53
C TRP A 140 18.65 -17.01 -15.10
N SER A 141 18.91 -16.09 -16.03
CA SER A 141 19.54 -14.79 -15.75
C SER A 141 18.56 -13.70 -16.16
N PRO A 142 17.95 -12.93 -15.22
CA PRO A 142 17.07 -11.85 -15.60
C PRO A 142 17.91 -10.72 -16.21
N SER A 143 17.80 -10.53 -17.53
CA SER A 143 18.23 -9.29 -18.19
C SER A 143 17.19 -8.19 -17.98
N CYS A 144 16.77 -7.96 -16.74
CA CYS A 144 15.90 -6.84 -16.42
C CYS A 144 16.79 -5.60 -16.25
N GLY A 145 16.83 -4.77 -17.30
CA GLY A 145 17.33 -3.40 -17.18
C GLY A 145 16.62 -2.65 -16.04
N ARG A 146 17.23 -1.59 -15.50
CA ARG A 146 16.60 -0.78 -14.45
C ARG A 146 15.17 -0.44 -14.87
N PRO A 147 14.15 -0.63 -13.99
CA PRO A 147 12.77 -0.29 -14.32
C PRO A 147 12.74 1.15 -14.84
N GLN A 148 12.14 1.36 -16.01
CA GLN A 148 11.94 2.71 -16.52
C GLN A 148 11.05 3.45 -15.53
N ARG A 149 11.62 4.46 -14.86
CA ARG A 149 10.87 5.35 -13.97
C ARG A 149 10.07 6.31 -14.83
N ARG A 150 8.87 5.90 -15.25
CA ARG A 150 7.90 6.78 -15.87
C ARG A 150 6.87 7.16 -14.81
N ALA A 151 6.71 8.45 -14.58
CA ALA A 151 5.73 8.97 -13.65
C ALA A 151 4.31 8.58 -14.10
N ILE A 152 3.44 8.32 -13.14
CA ILE A 152 2.00 8.05 -13.32
C ILE A 152 1.17 9.09 -12.57
#